data_AF-A0A924QQE0-F1
#
_entry.id   AF-A0A924QQE0-F1
#
_cell.length_a   1.000
_cell.length_b   1.000
_cell.length_c   1.000
_cell.angle_alpha   90.00
_cell.angle_beta   90.00
_cell.angle_gamma   90.00
#
_symmetry.space_group_name_H-M   'P 1'
#
loop_
_entity.id
_entity.type
_entity.pdbx_description
1 polymer ?
#
loop_
_entity_poly.entity_id
_entity_poly.type
_entity_poly.pdbx_seq_one_letter_code
_entity_poly.pdbx_strand_id
1 'polypeptide(L)'
;MKQLLTILIGLFCTATVYADCSGEGLWIFPSGQTIKKNSIFILDGYAESQKVILGLNKKHNIYLKSGNKKIKLIVVEICVGQFYLTQAVLKPETELEAGLEYTIYIDNLPEYESFNKYNKKTQKYEPVTYKVVAEIDNEKPNLTTKPKELKKTLVHYGCGPSIHVIFSSPVKDNSDIIVKTTVKDLKTGKETTYYIQPDGDKINVGHGMCSGAFDFEDNSNNYEVEFSFMDASGNLTAWIGERMKFHKPTKETNYDDE
;
A
#
# COMPACT_ATOMS: atom_id res chain seq x y z
N MET A 1 -11.72 -39.28 -39.21
CA MET A 1 -10.72 -39.48 -38.12
C MET A 1 -9.80 -38.30 -37.91
N LYS A 2 -9.20 -37.67 -38.93
CA LYS A 2 -8.33 -36.49 -38.75
C LYS A 2 -9.03 -35.30 -38.06
N GLN A 3 -10.26 -34.97 -38.46
CA GLN A 3 -11.02 -33.86 -37.85
C GLN A 3 -11.45 -34.15 -36.40
N LEU A 4 -11.70 -35.41 -36.05
CA LEU A 4 -12.04 -35.81 -34.68
C LEU A 4 -10.82 -35.65 -33.75
N LEU A 5 -9.62 -35.94 -34.25
CA LEU A 5 -8.36 -35.77 -33.52
C LEU A 5 -8.04 -34.28 -33.29
N THR A 6 -8.32 -33.41 -34.28
CA THR A 6 -8.13 -31.96 -34.14
C THR A 6 -9.05 -31.35 -33.08
N ILE A 7 -10.31 -31.80 -33.02
CA ILE A 7 -11.27 -31.38 -31.99
C ILE A 7 -10.84 -31.90 -30.61
N LEU A 8 -10.35 -33.15 -30.52
CA LEU A 8 -9.84 -33.70 -29.26
C LEU A 8 -8.64 -32.90 -28.73
N ILE A 9 -7.68 -32.54 -29.60
CA ILE A 9 -6.50 -31.74 -29.22
C ILE A 9 -6.90 -30.33 -28.77
N GLY A 10 -7.90 -29.71 -29.41
CA GLY A 10 -8.41 -28.39 -28.99
C GLY A 10 -9.07 -28.38 -27.60
N LEU A 11 -9.71 -29.49 -27.20
CA LEU A 11 -10.32 -29.63 -25.86
C LEU A 11 -9.30 -29.83 -24.73
N PHE A 12 -8.15 -30.45 -25.02
CA PHE A 12 -7.07 -30.65 -24.04
C PHE A 12 -6.12 -29.44 -23.88
N CYS A 13 -6.26 -28.39 -24.70
CA CYS A 13 -5.46 -27.17 -24.59
C CYS A 13 -6.11 -26.07 -23.73
N THR A 14 -7.16 -26.38 -22.96
CA THR A 14 -7.66 -25.47 -21.92
C THR A 14 -6.81 -25.57 -20.64
N ALA A 15 -5.49 -25.42 -20.80
CA ALA A 15 -4.64 -25.13 -19.65
C ALA A 15 -5.07 -23.75 -19.13
N THR A 16 -5.66 -23.72 -17.94
CA THR A 16 -5.87 -22.49 -17.19
C THR A 16 -4.49 -21.90 -16.91
N VAL A 17 -4.08 -20.93 -17.73
CA VAL A 17 -2.91 -20.10 -17.44
C VAL A 17 -3.34 -19.21 -16.28
N TYR A 18 -3.08 -19.67 -15.07
CA TYR A 18 -3.25 -18.82 -13.88
C TYR A 18 -2.23 -17.69 -14.00
N ALA A 19 -2.72 -16.46 -14.03
CA ALA A 19 -1.85 -15.30 -13.91
C ALA A 19 -1.17 -15.34 -12.53
N ASP A 20 0.09 -14.91 -12.46
CA ASP A 20 0.89 -14.77 -11.22
C ASP A 20 0.25 -13.82 -10.18
N CYS A 21 -0.86 -13.16 -10.53
CA CYS A 21 -1.60 -12.27 -9.65
C CYS A 21 -2.58 -12.99 -8.70
N SER A 22 -2.63 -14.33 -8.65
CA SER A 22 -3.56 -15.07 -7.78
C SER A 22 -3.17 -15.11 -6.28
N GLY A 23 -2.26 -14.24 -5.83
CA GLY A 23 -1.80 -14.22 -4.44
C GLY A 23 -2.65 -13.38 -3.50
N GLU A 24 -2.54 -13.68 -2.22
CA GLU A 24 -2.99 -12.87 -1.09
C GLU A 24 -1.79 -12.26 -0.37
N GLY A 25 -2.01 -11.19 0.41
CA GLY A 25 -0.95 -10.67 1.25
C GLY A 25 -1.36 -9.48 2.09
N LEU A 26 -0.74 -9.43 3.28
CA LEU A 26 -0.83 -8.33 4.21
C LEU A 26 0.56 -7.71 4.40
N TRP A 27 0.66 -6.39 4.22
CA TRP A 27 1.90 -5.63 4.45
C TRP A 27 1.65 -4.49 5.40
N ILE A 28 2.70 -4.09 6.11
CA ILE A 28 2.59 -3.09 7.16
C ILE A 28 3.70 -2.06 7.09
N PHE A 29 3.27 -0.81 7.28
CA PHE A 29 4.11 0.34 7.59
C PHE A 29 3.97 0.70 9.08
N PRO A 30 5.03 1.16 9.76
CA PRO A 30 6.40 1.24 9.29
C PRO A 30 7.04 -0.14 9.12
N SER A 31 8.01 -0.24 8.22
CA SER A 31 8.62 -1.53 7.87
C SER A 31 9.84 -1.87 8.73
N GLY A 32 10.37 -0.90 9.49
CA GLY A 32 11.47 -1.10 10.43
C GLY A 32 11.15 -2.05 11.60
N GLN A 33 12.14 -2.30 12.46
CA GLN A 33 11.98 -3.11 13.68
C GLN A 33 11.90 -2.25 14.96
N THR A 34 12.03 -0.94 14.82
CA THR A 34 12.03 0.01 15.94
C THR A 34 10.98 1.08 15.68
N ILE A 35 10.21 1.42 16.70
CA ILE A 35 9.14 2.41 16.63
C ILE A 35 9.15 3.32 17.86
N LYS A 36 8.63 4.54 17.70
CA LYS A 36 8.45 5.52 18.77
C LYS A 36 7.17 5.26 19.55
N LYS A 37 7.02 5.86 20.74
CA LYS A 37 5.89 5.56 21.65
C LYS A 37 4.51 5.88 21.06
N ASN A 38 4.45 6.85 20.14
CA ASN A 38 3.23 7.34 19.50
C ASN A 38 3.07 6.87 18.04
N SER A 39 3.78 5.81 17.64
CA SER A 39 3.75 5.33 16.25
C SER A 39 2.36 4.92 15.79
N ILE A 40 2.09 5.18 14.51
CA ILE A 40 0.93 4.65 13.79
C ILE A 40 1.33 3.42 12.98
N PHE A 41 0.34 2.68 12.51
CA PHE A 41 0.56 1.58 11.58
C PHE A 41 -0.38 1.69 10.40
N ILE A 42 0.05 1.24 9.24
CA ILE A 42 -0.78 1.21 8.05
C ILE A 42 -0.71 -0.20 7.48
N LEU A 43 -1.85 -0.89 7.45
CA LEU A 43 -1.95 -2.28 7.02
C LEU A 43 -2.62 -2.33 5.65
N ASP A 44 -1.89 -2.82 4.65
CA ASP A 44 -2.36 -3.06 3.29
C ASP A 44 -2.81 -4.52 3.13
N GLY A 45 -3.91 -4.72 2.42
CA GLY A 45 -4.39 -6.02 1.98
C GLY A 45 -4.54 -6.07 0.47
N TYR A 46 -3.87 -7.04 -0.15
CA TYR A 46 -3.97 -7.32 -1.58
C TYR A 46 -4.98 -8.43 -1.88
N ALA A 47 -5.72 -8.29 -2.99
CA ALA A 47 -6.63 -9.30 -3.50
C ALA A 47 -7.61 -9.79 -2.42
N GLU A 48 -7.57 -11.08 -2.04
CA GLU A 48 -8.47 -11.67 -1.04
C GLU A 48 -8.25 -11.11 0.39
N SER A 49 -7.06 -10.57 0.68
CA SER A 49 -6.72 -9.94 1.97
C SER A 49 -7.46 -8.63 2.20
N GLN A 50 -8.03 -8.00 1.16
CA GLN A 50 -8.85 -6.80 1.31
C GLN A 50 -10.04 -7.01 2.26
N LYS A 51 -10.60 -8.24 2.28
CA LYS A 51 -11.70 -8.61 3.19
C LYS A 51 -11.26 -8.59 4.65
N VAL A 52 -10.00 -8.92 4.92
CA VAL A 52 -9.41 -8.81 6.27
C VAL A 52 -9.38 -7.36 6.70
N ILE A 53 -8.88 -6.46 5.84
CA ILE A 53 -8.80 -5.02 6.12
C ILE A 53 -10.18 -4.43 6.41
N LEU A 54 -11.17 -4.73 5.56
CA LEU A 54 -12.56 -4.29 5.75
C LEU A 54 -13.23 -4.85 7.02
N GLY A 55 -12.72 -5.99 7.52
CA GLY A 55 -13.19 -6.68 8.71
C GLY A 55 -12.44 -6.35 10.01
N LEU A 56 -11.41 -5.50 9.98
CA LEU A 56 -10.63 -5.14 11.17
C LEU A 56 -11.51 -4.52 12.26
N ASN A 57 -11.29 -4.96 13.50
CA ASN A 57 -12.07 -4.63 14.69
C ASN A 57 -13.59 -4.92 14.62
N LYS A 58 -14.03 -5.70 13.63
CA LYS A 58 -15.40 -6.22 13.51
C LYS A 58 -15.42 -7.74 13.55
N LYS A 59 -14.63 -8.36 12.67
CA LYS A 59 -14.41 -9.81 12.58
C LYS A 59 -13.00 -10.21 13.02
N HIS A 60 -12.04 -9.34 12.73
CA HIS A 60 -10.62 -9.58 12.96
C HIS A 60 -10.11 -8.53 13.97
N ASN A 61 -9.96 -8.91 15.24
CA ASN A 61 -9.43 -8.00 16.25
C ASN A 61 -7.93 -7.82 16.03
N ILE A 62 -7.46 -6.58 16.00
CA ILE A 62 -6.06 -6.25 15.76
C ILE A 62 -5.46 -5.53 16.97
N TYR A 63 -4.26 -5.95 17.39
CA TYR A 63 -3.63 -5.47 18.62
C TYR A 63 -2.12 -5.72 18.64
N LEU A 64 -1.44 -4.96 19.50
CA LEU A 64 -0.05 -5.18 19.90
C LEU A 64 -0.03 -6.02 21.18
N LYS A 65 0.91 -6.98 21.27
CA LYS A 65 1.09 -7.81 22.47
C LYS A 65 2.54 -7.85 22.92
N SER A 66 2.77 -7.70 24.22
CA SER A 66 4.06 -7.87 24.89
C SER A 66 3.85 -8.61 26.22
N GLY A 67 4.25 -9.89 26.29
CA GLY A 67 3.93 -10.75 27.45
C GLY A 67 2.42 -10.83 27.70
N ASN A 68 1.99 -10.40 28.89
CA ASN A 68 0.57 -10.32 29.29
C ASN A 68 -0.11 -9.01 28.85
N LYS A 69 0.65 -8.03 28.36
CA LYS A 69 0.11 -6.75 27.92
C LYS A 69 -0.46 -6.88 26.51
N LYS A 70 -1.68 -6.39 26.32
CA LYS A 70 -2.39 -6.32 25.04
C LYS A 70 -2.92 -4.91 24.85
N ILE A 71 -2.57 -4.26 23.75
CA ILE A 71 -2.97 -2.89 23.40
C ILE A 71 -3.74 -2.97 22.08
N LYS A 72 -5.03 -2.61 22.09
CA LYS A 72 -5.82 -2.60 20.85
C LYS A 72 -5.25 -1.59 19.84
N LEU A 73 -5.27 -1.96 18.57
CA LEU A 73 -5.04 -1.04 17.46
C LEU A 73 -6.40 -0.55 16.95
N ILE A 74 -6.67 0.73 17.10
CA ILE A 74 -7.90 1.39 16.64
C ILE A 74 -7.77 1.65 15.14
N VAL A 75 -8.81 1.29 14.38
CA VAL A 75 -8.91 1.66 12.96
C VAL A 75 -9.35 3.13 12.87
N VAL A 76 -8.46 3.98 12.38
CA VAL A 76 -8.66 5.42 12.23
C VAL A 76 -9.30 5.75 10.88
N GLU A 77 -8.85 5.08 9.82
CA GLU A 77 -9.28 5.30 8.44
C GLU A 77 -9.19 3.98 7.67
N ILE A 78 -10.11 3.76 6.74
CA ILE A 78 -10.01 2.69 5.73
C ILE A 78 -10.01 3.35 4.36
N CYS A 79 -8.99 3.04 3.56
CA CYS A 79 -8.83 3.52 2.20
C CYS A 79 -9.02 2.35 1.24
N VAL A 80 -10.03 2.39 0.39
CA VAL A 80 -10.24 1.38 -0.66
C VAL A 80 -9.59 1.91 -1.93
N GLY A 81 -8.54 1.22 -2.39
CA GLY A 81 -7.86 1.52 -3.64
C GLY A 81 -8.73 1.14 -4.84
N GLN A 82 -8.22 1.45 -6.04
CA GLN A 82 -8.94 1.20 -7.28
C GLN A 82 -8.55 -0.11 -7.97
N PHE A 83 -7.41 -0.72 -7.60
CA PHE A 83 -6.94 -1.95 -8.22
C PHE A 83 -6.43 -2.97 -7.17
N TYR A 84 -7.36 -3.80 -6.67
CA TYR A 84 -7.10 -4.91 -5.74
C TYR A 84 -6.33 -4.58 -4.45
N LEU A 85 -6.38 -3.34 -3.98
CA LEU A 85 -5.79 -2.91 -2.72
C LEU A 85 -6.81 -2.27 -1.80
N THR A 86 -6.73 -2.57 -0.51
CA THR A 86 -7.44 -1.86 0.56
C THR A 86 -6.49 -1.70 1.74
N GLN A 87 -6.57 -0.56 2.41
CA GLN A 87 -5.66 -0.18 3.49
C GLN A 87 -6.42 0.28 4.72
N ALA A 88 -5.85 0.04 5.91
CA ALA A 88 -6.33 0.64 7.15
C ALA A 88 -5.20 1.40 7.85
N VAL A 89 -5.49 2.63 8.28
CA VAL A 89 -4.65 3.39 9.21
C VAL A 89 -5.03 3.02 10.62
N LEU A 90 -4.04 2.67 11.44
CA LEU A 90 -4.19 2.11 12.76
C LEU A 90 -3.41 2.93 13.78
N LYS A 91 -3.99 3.11 14.97
CA LYS A 91 -3.32 3.77 16.09
C LYS A 91 -3.48 2.95 17.38
N PRO A 92 -2.42 2.78 18.19
CA PRO A 92 -2.56 2.23 19.54
C PRO A 92 -3.60 2.99 20.37
N GLU A 93 -4.46 2.25 21.08
CA GLU A 93 -5.44 2.86 21.99
C GLU A 93 -4.79 3.56 23.19
N THR A 94 -3.58 3.14 23.56
CA THR A 94 -2.75 3.74 24.59
C THR A 94 -1.32 3.89 24.10
N GLU A 95 -0.60 4.83 24.70
CA GLU A 95 0.82 5.05 24.40
C GLU A 95 1.65 3.80 24.67
N LEU A 96 2.62 3.53 23.79
CA LEU A 96 3.49 2.38 23.92
C LEU A 96 4.56 2.61 24.99
N GLU A 97 4.87 1.54 25.73
CA GLU A 97 5.92 1.58 26.75
C GLU A 97 7.31 1.35 26.13
N ALA A 98 8.23 2.26 26.42
CA ALA A 98 9.61 2.19 25.95
C ALA A 98 10.33 0.96 26.51
N GLY A 99 11.22 0.38 25.71
CA GLY A 99 12.01 -0.80 26.06
C GLY A 99 11.27 -2.13 25.87
N LEU A 100 9.95 -2.12 25.69
CA LEU A 100 9.18 -3.33 25.38
C LEU A 100 9.25 -3.65 23.89
N GLU A 101 9.17 -4.95 23.61
CA GLU A 101 8.96 -5.49 22.27
C GLU A 101 7.50 -5.91 22.14
N TYR A 102 6.83 -5.43 21.09
CA TYR A 102 5.46 -5.79 20.78
C TYR A 102 5.38 -6.56 19.46
N THR A 103 4.58 -7.61 19.44
CA THR A 103 4.17 -8.31 18.23
C THR A 103 2.77 -7.85 17.82
N ILE A 104 2.53 -7.62 16.53
CA ILE A 104 1.18 -7.37 16.02
C ILE A 104 0.46 -8.70 15.78
N TYR A 105 -0.78 -8.77 16.26
CA TYR A 105 -1.67 -9.91 16.08
C TYR A 105 -2.98 -9.47 15.42
N ILE A 106 -3.49 -10.35 14.57
CA ILE A 106 -4.83 -10.26 13.99
C ILE A 106 -5.54 -11.56 14.33
N ASP A 107 -6.56 -11.50 15.19
CA ASP A 107 -7.35 -12.66 15.57
C ASP A 107 -8.27 -13.10 14.41
N ASN A 108 -8.58 -14.40 14.35
CA ASN A 108 -9.54 -15.00 13.41
C ASN A 108 -9.21 -14.72 11.93
N LEU A 109 -7.94 -14.69 11.55
CA LEU A 109 -7.57 -14.64 10.13
C LEU A 109 -8.17 -15.84 9.38
N PRO A 110 -8.62 -15.65 8.12
CA PRO A 110 -9.00 -16.76 7.25
C PRO A 110 -7.87 -17.79 7.09
N GLU A 111 -8.20 -19.05 6.80
CA GLU A 111 -7.19 -20.13 6.68
C GLU A 111 -6.14 -19.88 5.59
N TYR A 112 -6.51 -19.16 4.53
CA TYR A 112 -5.61 -18.78 3.44
C TYR A 112 -4.67 -17.62 3.81
N GLU A 113 -4.88 -16.97 4.96
CA GLU A 113 -4.17 -15.74 5.31
C GLU A 113 -3.12 -15.97 6.40
N SER A 114 -1.99 -15.28 6.30
CA SER A 114 -1.01 -15.24 7.37
C SER A 114 -0.38 -13.86 7.49
N PHE A 115 -0.21 -13.38 8.72
CA PHE A 115 0.43 -12.10 8.97
C PHE A 115 1.84 -12.27 9.54
N ASN A 116 2.76 -12.68 8.66
CA ASN A 116 4.18 -12.81 8.96
C ASN A 116 5.01 -12.07 7.92
N LYS A 117 6.18 -11.60 8.32
CA LYS A 117 7.14 -10.93 7.44
C LYS A 117 8.27 -11.85 7.07
N TYR A 118 8.62 -11.91 5.79
CA TYR A 118 9.82 -12.63 5.34
C TYR A 118 11.09 -11.93 5.83
N ASN A 119 11.87 -12.61 6.66
CA ASN A 119 13.18 -12.16 7.09
C ASN A 119 14.26 -12.72 6.16
N LYS A 120 14.85 -11.85 5.33
CA LYS A 120 15.89 -12.22 4.35
C LYS A 120 17.15 -12.82 5.01
N LYS A 121 17.47 -12.46 6.27
CA LYS A 121 18.65 -12.94 6.98
C LYS A 121 18.46 -14.38 7.47
N THR A 122 17.29 -14.68 8.01
CA THR A 122 16.96 -16.02 8.54
C THR A 122 16.29 -16.92 7.51
N GLN A 123 15.90 -16.36 6.36
CA GLN A 123 15.13 -16.99 5.29
C GLN A 123 13.81 -17.61 5.76
N LYS A 124 13.18 -17.01 6.77
CA LYS A 124 11.94 -17.49 7.38
C LYS A 124 10.89 -16.40 7.44
N TYR A 125 9.63 -16.82 7.43
CA TYR A 125 8.52 -15.96 7.79
C TYR A 125 8.46 -15.86 9.32
N GLU A 126 8.56 -14.64 9.83
CA GLU A 126 8.61 -14.33 11.25
C GLU A 126 7.47 -13.39 11.63
N PRO A 127 7.00 -13.42 12.89
CA PRO A 127 5.99 -12.48 13.35
C PRO A 127 6.45 -11.04 13.21
N VAL A 128 5.50 -10.14 12.90
CA VAL A 128 5.76 -8.70 12.83
C VAL A 128 5.99 -8.16 14.24
N THR A 129 7.23 -7.79 14.53
CA THR A 129 7.69 -7.34 15.85
C THR A 129 8.34 -5.97 15.80
N TYR A 130 8.13 -5.20 16.87
CA TYR A 130 8.72 -3.87 17.02
C TYR A 130 9.24 -3.65 18.45
N LYS A 131 10.46 -3.14 18.55
CA LYS A 131 11.00 -2.60 19.78
C LYS A 131 10.63 -1.13 19.93
N VAL A 132 10.11 -0.75 21.09
CA VAL A 132 9.70 0.64 21.36
C VAL A 132 10.86 1.42 21.96
N VAL A 133 11.20 2.55 21.36
CA VAL A 133 12.19 3.51 21.91
C VAL A 133 11.52 4.56 22.79
N ALA A 134 12.32 5.24 23.61
CA ALA A 134 11.81 6.21 24.58
C ALA A 134 11.29 7.50 23.93
N GLU A 135 11.68 7.78 22.68
CA GLU A 135 11.28 9.00 21.99
C GLU A 135 9.78 9.04 21.67
N ILE A 136 9.23 10.25 21.73
CA ILE A 136 7.93 10.64 21.17
C ILE A 136 8.25 11.62 20.05
N ASP A 137 7.62 11.45 18.90
CA ASP A 137 7.78 12.38 17.78
C ASP A 137 6.55 13.23 17.56
N ASN A 138 6.70 14.54 17.62
CA ASN A 138 5.65 15.49 17.29
C ASN A 138 6.06 16.41 16.15
N GLU A 139 7.22 16.17 15.54
CA GLU A 139 7.74 16.95 14.43
C GLU A 139 7.08 16.47 13.14
N LYS A 140 6.66 17.42 12.30
CA LYS A 140 6.03 17.09 11.02
C LYS A 140 7.09 16.95 9.94
N PRO A 141 6.89 16.06 8.96
CA PRO A 141 7.78 15.97 7.79
C PRO A 141 8.01 17.32 7.13
N ASN A 142 9.26 17.67 6.86
CA ASN A 142 9.61 18.94 6.24
C ASN A 142 9.54 18.84 4.71
N LEU A 143 8.64 19.60 4.10
CA LEU A 143 8.54 19.69 2.65
C LEU A 143 9.44 20.82 2.14
N THR A 144 10.50 20.47 1.39
CA THR A 144 11.48 21.46 0.90
C THR A 144 10.97 22.24 -0.32
N THR A 145 10.18 21.59 -1.18
CA THR A 145 9.57 22.19 -2.38
C THR A 145 8.25 21.49 -2.69
N LYS A 146 7.43 22.04 -3.59
CA LYS A 146 6.26 21.31 -4.09
C LYS A 146 6.71 20.10 -4.94
N PRO A 147 6.10 18.92 -4.75
CA PRO A 147 6.18 17.80 -5.69
C PRO A 147 5.94 18.25 -7.14
N LYS A 148 6.56 17.57 -8.08
CA LYS A 148 6.44 17.84 -9.52
C LYS A 148 6.28 16.51 -10.26
N GLU A 149 5.52 16.52 -11.35
CA GLU A 149 5.51 15.40 -12.29
C GLU A 149 6.92 15.24 -12.89
N LEU A 150 7.49 14.03 -12.79
CA LEU A 150 8.82 13.70 -13.28
C LEU A 150 8.74 12.95 -14.62
N LYS A 151 7.98 11.84 -14.63
CA LYS A 151 7.81 10.99 -15.81
C LYS A 151 6.49 10.22 -15.74
N LYS A 152 6.17 9.54 -16.84
CA LYS A 152 5.03 8.66 -16.99
C LYS A 152 5.53 7.33 -17.55
N THR A 153 5.04 6.23 -17.00
CA THR A 153 5.37 4.89 -17.46
C THR A 153 4.10 4.12 -17.78
N LEU A 154 4.15 3.36 -18.85
CA LEU A 154 3.13 2.40 -19.25
C LEU A 154 3.86 1.21 -19.87
N VAL A 155 3.88 0.10 -19.16
CA VAL A 155 4.59 -1.11 -19.60
C VAL A 155 3.60 -2.25 -19.64
N HIS A 156 3.43 -2.89 -20.81
CA HIS A 156 2.51 -4.01 -20.96
C HIS A 156 3.21 -5.33 -20.65
N TYR A 157 2.73 -6.03 -19.63
CA TYR A 157 3.17 -7.38 -19.31
C TYR A 157 2.09 -8.39 -19.70
N GLY A 158 2.44 -9.68 -19.65
CA GLY A 158 1.50 -10.75 -19.97
C GLY A 158 0.25 -10.81 -19.07
N CYS A 159 0.35 -10.34 -17.82
CA CYS A 159 -0.75 -10.33 -16.86
C CYS A 159 -1.49 -8.99 -16.75
N GLY A 160 -1.12 -7.98 -17.55
CA GLY A 160 -1.71 -6.65 -17.52
C GLY A 160 -0.64 -5.54 -17.57
N PRO A 161 -1.05 -4.29 -17.78
CA PRO A 161 -0.12 -3.17 -17.76
C PRO A 161 0.29 -2.78 -16.34
N SER A 162 1.52 -2.30 -16.19
CA SER A 162 1.90 -1.41 -15.10
C SER A 162 1.84 0.03 -15.63
N ILE A 163 1.17 0.91 -14.91
CA ILE A 163 0.90 2.28 -15.33
C ILE A 163 1.11 3.23 -14.15
N HIS A 164 2.03 4.18 -14.31
CA HIS A 164 2.34 5.15 -13.26
C HIS A 164 2.56 6.55 -13.81
N VAL A 165 2.13 7.53 -13.03
CA VAL A 165 2.62 8.90 -13.10
C VAL A 165 3.51 9.12 -11.89
N ILE A 166 4.75 9.50 -12.14
CA ILE A 166 5.80 9.52 -11.13
C ILE A 166 6.04 10.96 -10.74
N PHE A 167 5.85 11.26 -9.46
CA PHE A 167 6.05 12.60 -8.89
C PHE A 167 7.28 12.62 -7.99
N SER A 168 7.91 13.78 -7.81
CA SER A 168 8.97 13.93 -6.83
C SER A 168 8.44 13.90 -5.39
N SER A 169 9.25 13.37 -4.47
CA SER A 169 9.03 13.35 -3.02
C SER A 169 10.06 14.25 -2.32
N PRO A 170 9.92 15.58 -2.35
CA PRO A 170 10.88 16.53 -1.78
C PRO A 170 10.73 16.68 -0.25
N VAL A 171 10.40 15.59 0.43
CA VAL A 171 10.15 15.52 1.88
C VAL A 171 11.41 15.06 2.61
N LYS A 172 11.64 15.62 3.80
CA LYS A 172 12.70 15.21 4.70
C LYS A 172 12.13 14.94 6.09
N ASP A 173 12.54 13.81 6.66
CA ASP A 173 12.17 13.38 8.00
C ASP A 173 13.23 12.42 8.53
N ASN A 174 13.26 12.24 9.85
CA ASN A 174 14.17 11.32 10.52
C ASN A 174 13.56 9.91 10.71
N SER A 175 12.34 9.69 10.23
CA SER A 175 11.60 8.44 10.32
C SER A 175 11.06 8.00 8.96
N ASP A 176 10.48 6.80 8.90
CA ASP A 176 9.81 6.30 7.70
C ASP A 176 8.67 7.26 7.31
N ILE A 177 8.57 7.57 6.01
CA ILE A 177 7.54 8.44 5.45
C ILE A 177 6.52 7.65 4.66
N ILE A 178 5.27 8.09 4.75
CA ILE A 178 4.19 7.67 3.89
C ILE A 178 3.39 8.88 3.39
N VAL A 179 2.88 8.82 2.17
CA VAL A 179 2.25 9.96 1.51
C VAL A 179 0.78 9.68 1.28
N LYS A 180 -0.08 10.41 2.00
CA LYS A 180 -1.52 10.45 1.75
C LYS A 180 -1.74 11.14 0.40
N THR A 181 -2.12 10.35 -0.58
CA THR A 181 -2.32 10.77 -1.97
C THR A 181 -3.80 10.72 -2.27
N THR A 182 -4.35 11.82 -2.78
CA THR A 182 -5.74 11.87 -3.26
C THR A 182 -5.74 12.19 -4.73
N VAL A 183 -6.35 11.31 -5.54
CA VAL A 183 -6.49 11.47 -6.99
C VAL A 183 -7.95 11.64 -7.33
N LYS A 184 -8.25 12.65 -8.16
CA LYS A 184 -9.57 12.91 -8.71
C LYS A 184 -9.55 12.80 -10.23
N ASP A 185 -10.41 11.97 -10.77
CA ASP A 185 -10.73 11.96 -12.20
C ASP A 185 -11.63 13.17 -12.52
N LEU A 186 -11.17 14.05 -13.41
CA LEU A 186 -11.91 15.26 -13.76
C LEU A 186 -13.13 14.99 -14.66
N LYS A 187 -13.17 13.84 -15.33
CA LYS A 187 -14.30 13.45 -16.18
C LYS A 187 -15.42 12.83 -15.35
N THR A 188 -15.10 11.88 -14.48
CA THR A 188 -16.11 11.16 -13.68
C THR A 188 -16.40 11.83 -12.33
N GLY A 189 -15.49 12.69 -11.85
CA GLY A 189 -15.54 13.26 -10.51
C GLY A 189 -15.17 12.28 -9.39
N LYS A 190 -14.85 11.02 -9.73
CA LYS A 190 -14.42 10.00 -8.78
C LYS A 190 -13.14 10.43 -8.09
N GLU A 191 -13.15 10.39 -6.77
CA GLU A 191 -12.01 10.73 -5.93
C GLU A 191 -11.63 9.52 -5.08
N THR A 192 -10.34 9.19 -5.06
CA THR A 192 -9.80 8.11 -4.24
C THR A 192 -8.60 8.63 -3.47
N THR A 193 -8.48 8.19 -2.22
CA THR A 193 -7.36 8.51 -1.34
C THR A 193 -6.70 7.21 -0.90
N TYR A 194 -5.36 7.19 -0.90
CA TYR A 194 -4.56 6.06 -0.49
C TYR A 194 -3.21 6.54 0.06
N TYR A 195 -2.59 5.80 0.99
CA TYR A 195 -1.26 6.14 1.47
C TYR A 195 -0.19 5.34 0.71
N ILE A 196 0.71 6.05 0.05
CA ILE A 196 1.78 5.48 -0.77
C ILE A 196 3.11 5.65 -0.05
N GLN A 197 3.86 4.56 0.13
CA GLN A 197 5.24 4.66 0.59
C GLN A 197 6.11 5.16 -0.58
N PRO A 198 6.87 6.27 -0.42
CA PRO A 198 7.78 6.73 -1.46
C PRO A 198 8.86 5.69 -1.79
N ASP A 199 9.24 5.62 -3.06
CA ASP A 199 10.44 4.93 -3.50
C ASP A 199 11.58 5.95 -3.64
N GLY A 200 12.35 6.10 -2.56
CA GLY A 200 13.37 7.14 -2.46
C GLY A 200 12.77 8.53 -2.60
N ASP A 201 13.16 9.24 -3.66
CA ASP A 201 12.68 10.60 -3.98
C ASP A 201 11.46 10.61 -4.91
N LYS A 202 10.76 9.48 -5.07
CA LYS A 202 9.63 9.32 -6.00
C LYS A 202 8.36 8.86 -5.31
N ILE A 203 7.23 9.34 -5.82
CA ILE A 203 5.88 8.88 -5.50
C ILE A 203 5.28 8.31 -6.78
N ASN A 204 4.98 7.01 -6.78
CA ASN A 204 4.42 6.31 -7.92
C ASN A 204 2.89 6.31 -7.79
N VAL A 205 2.21 7.11 -8.61
CA VAL A 205 0.74 7.21 -8.62
C VAL A 205 0.19 6.37 -9.77
N GLY A 206 -0.52 5.29 -9.44
CA GLY A 206 -1.07 4.36 -10.41
C GLY A 206 -1.12 2.94 -9.85
N HIS A 207 -0.80 1.97 -10.70
CA HIS A 207 -0.76 0.57 -10.33
C HIS A 207 0.28 -0.25 -11.10
N GLY A 208 0.77 -1.31 -10.46
CA GLY A 208 1.54 -2.35 -11.12
C GLY A 208 0.63 -3.36 -11.82
N MET A 209 1.23 -4.40 -12.39
CA MET A 209 0.51 -5.43 -13.16
C MET A 209 -0.64 -6.09 -12.40
N CYS A 210 -0.47 -6.32 -11.11
CA CYS A 210 -1.41 -7.11 -10.30
C CYS A 210 -2.23 -6.28 -9.31
N SER A 211 -1.72 -5.10 -8.91
CA SER A 211 -2.37 -4.28 -7.90
C SER A 211 -1.85 -2.84 -7.87
N GLY A 212 -2.66 -1.96 -7.29
CA GLY A 212 -2.27 -0.59 -7.03
C GLY A 212 -3.39 0.27 -6.46
N ALA A 213 -2.98 1.44 -5.98
CA ALA A 213 -3.87 2.36 -5.30
C ALA A 213 -4.84 3.04 -6.28
N PHE A 214 -4.38 3.33 -7.49
CA PHE A 214 -5.12 4.13 -8.48
C PHE A 214 -5.16 3.42 -9.82
N ASP A 215 -6.32 3.44 -10.45
CA ASP A 215 -6.55 2.92 -11.79
C ASP A 215 -7.05 4.06 -12.69
N PHE A 216 -6.44 4.20 -13.87
CA PHE A 216 -6.74 5.29 -14.79
C PHE A 216 -7.74 4.83 -15.84
N GLU A 217 -9.00 5.20 -15.64
CA GLU A 217 -10.11 4.88 -16.54
C GLU A 217 -9.75 5.09 -18.02
N ASP A 218 -10.06 4.09 -18.86
CA ASP A 218 -9.74 4.11 -20.29
C ASP A 218 -10.29 5.34 -21.00
N ASN A 219 -11.48 5.75 -20.60
CA ASN A 219 -12.21 6.86 -21.21
C ASN A 219 -11.90 8.22 -20.57
N SER A 220 -11.04 8.29 -19.54
CA SER A 220 -10.60 9.53 -18.92
C SER A 220 -9.11 9.79 -19.17
N ASN A 221 -8.75 11.07 -19.28
CA ASN A 221 -7.39 11.50 -19.56
C ASN A 221 -6.89 12.59 -18.63
N ASN A 222 -7.76 13.23 -17.84
CA ASN A 222 -7.41 14.41 -17.06
C ASN A 222 -7.71 14.16 -15.59
N TYR A 223 -6.71 14.38 -14.75
CA TYR A 223 -6.78 14.09 -13.34
C TYR A 223 -6.17 15.23 -12.52
N GLU A 224 -6.55 15.28 -11.25
CA GLU A 224 -5.96 16.13 -10.24
C GLU A 224 -5.38 15.27 -9.11
N VAL A 225 -4.23 15.66 -8.56
CA VAL A 225 -3.60 14.99 -7.42
C VAL A 225 -3.14 15.99 -6.37
N GLU A 226 -3.23 15.59 -5.11
CA GLU A 226 -2.60 16.27 -3.96
C GLU A 226 -1.88 15.27 -3.07
N PHE A 227 -0.85 15.76 -2.39
CA PHE A 227 0.04 14.97 -1.54
C PHE A 227 0.14 15.58 -0.14
N SER A 228 -0.23 14.83 0.88
CA SER A 228 0.08 15.17 2.28
C SER A 228 1.07 14.14 2.83
N PHE A 229 2.11 14.63 3.52
CA PHE A 229 3.23 13.80 3.95
C PHE A 229 3.10 13.48 5.43
N MET A 230 3.16 12.19 5.77
CA MET A 230 2.99 11.68 7.11
C MET A 230 4.21 10.86 7.53
N ASP A 231 4.65 11.03 8.76
CA ASP A 231 5.71 10.22 9.35
C ASP A 231 5.17 8.93 10.01
N ALA A 232 6.07 8.09 10.52
CA ALA A 232 5.71 6.86 11.24
C ALA A 232 4.98 7.11 12.58
N SER A 233 4.91 8.37 13.04
CA SER A 233 4.26 8.79 14.29
C SER A 233 2.91 9.48 14.07
N GLY A 234 2.48 9.60 12.81
CA GLY A 234 1.21 10.21 12.42
C GLY A 234 1.25 11.74 12.32
N ASN A 235 2.42 12.37 12.37
CA ASN A 235 2.57 13.80 12.16
C ASN A 235 2.38 14.13 10.69
N LEU A 236 1.41 14.99 10.38
CA LEU A 236 1.00 15.29 9.01
C LEU A 236 1.39 16.72 8.58
N THR A 237 2.13 16.80 7.49
CA THR A 237 2.29 18.00 6.67
C THR A 237 1.26 17.95 5.55
N ALA A 238 0.16 18.67 5.76
CA ALA A 238 -0.95 18.74 4.80
C ALA A 238 -0.54 19.45 3.50
N TRP A 239 -1.17 19.06 2.39
CA TRP A 239 -1.08 19.79 1.14
C TRP A 239 -1.57 21.23 1.31
N ILE A 240 -0.83 22.20 0.76
CA ILE A 240 -1.23 23.61 0.73
C ILE A 240 -1.18 24.10 -0.71
N GLY A 241 -2.35 24.43 -1.25
CA GLY A 241 -2.51 25.02 -2.58
C GLY A 241 -3.46 24.22 -3.47
N GLU A 242 -3.46 24.58 -4.75
CA GLU A 242 -4.26 23.88 -5.75
C GLU A 242 -3.73 22.47 -6.03
N ARG A 243 -4.64 21.56 -6.40
CA ARG A 243 -4.27 20.21 -6.85
C ARG A 243 -3.50 20.30 -8.15
N MET A 244 -2.51 19.42 -8.31
CA MET A 244 -1.72 19.35 -9.53
C MET A 244 -2.48 18.59 -10.59
N LYS A 245 -2.57 19.17 -11.79
CA LYS A 245 -3.19 18.52 -12.94
C LYS A 245 -2.18 17.63 -13.65
N PHE A 246 -2.62 16.46 -14.06
CA PHE A 246 -1.83 15.56 -14.87
C PHE A 246 -2.72 14.78 -15.84
N HIS A 247 -2.07 14.11 -16.79
CA HIS A 247 -2.74 13.24 -17.75
C HIS A 247 -2.30 11.80 -17.53
N LYS A 248 -3.16 10.82 -17.83
CA LYS A 248 -2.73 9.43 -17.72
C LYS A 248 -1.59 9.13 -18.72
N PRO A 249 -0.74 8.14 -18.43
CA PRO A 249 0.20 7.61 -19.43
C PRO A 249 -0.56 7.04 -20.64
N THR A 250 -0.11 7.36 -21.85
CA THR A 250 -0.71 6.87 -23.11
C THR A 250 0.30 6.30 -24.09
N LYS A 251 1.59 6.37 -23.76
CA LYS A 251 2.69 5.89 -24.59
C LYS A 251 3.41 4.80 -23.85
N GLU A 252 3.60 3.68 -24.52
CA GLU A 252 4.38 2.57 -24.00
C GLU A 252 5.84 3.00 -23.74
N THR A 253 6.36 2.57 -22.59
CA THR A 253 7.73 2.79 -22.13
C THR A 253 8.46 1.45 -22.00
N ASN A 254 9.80 1.46 -21.92
CA ASN A 254 10.54 0.22 -21.76
C ASN A 254 10.45 -0.31 -20.32
N TYR A 255 10.73 -1.60 -20.14
CA TYR A 255 10.83 -2.23 -18.82
C TYR A 255 11.87 -1.57 -17.90
N ASP A 256 12.98 -1.10 -18.48
CA ASP A 256 14.06 -0.43 -17.73
C ASP A 256 13.67 1.00 -17.28
N ASP A 257 12.52 1.50 -17.74
CA ASP A 257 12.03 2.84 -17.42
C ASP A 257 11.13 2.86 -16.18
N GLU A 258 10.87 1.76 -15.50
CA GLU A 258 10.21 1.77 -14.18
C GLU A 258 11.16 2.29 -13.09
#